data_AF-A0A972UUU8-F1
#
_entry.id   AF-A0A972UUU8-F1
#
_cell.length_a   1.000
_cell.length_b   1.000
_cell.length_c   1.000
_cell.angle_alpha   90.00
_cell.angle_beta   90.00
_cell.angle_gamma   90.00
#
_symmetry.space_group_name_H-M   'P 1'
#
loop_
_entity.id
_entity.type
_entity.pdbx_description
1 polymer ?
#
loop_
_entity_poly.entity_id
_entity_poly.type
_entity_poly.pdbx_seq_one_letter_code
_entity_poly.pdbx_strand_id
1 'polypeptide(L)' 'MAGNLTFTMIKPDAVEKNAIGPILKIMNEAGFVIKAMKYTFLTPGLASSFYSVHKGKPFYEALVK' A
#
# COMPACT_ATOMS: atom_id res chain seq x y z
N MET A 1 4.28 23.23 -3.08
CA MET A 1 2.90 22.97 -2.60
C MET A 1 2.70 21.48 -2.57
N ALA A 2 2.27 20.91 -1.43
CA ALA A 2 1.72 19.56 -1.46
C ALA A 2 0.44 19.64 -2.31
N GLY A 3 0.47 19.08 -3.52
CA GLY A 3 -0.75 18.93 -4.33
C GLY A 3 -1.73 18.00 -3.63
N ASN A 4 -2.96 17.89 -4.16
CA ASN A 4 -3.97 16.92 -3.68
C ASN A 4 -3.61 15.49 -4.11
N LEU A 5 -2.41 15.03 -3.74
CA LEU A 5 -1.84 13.73 -4.04
C LEU A 5 -1.76 12.93 -2.74
N THR A 6 -2.13 11.67 -2.82
CA THR A 6 -2.00 10.72 -1.73
C THR A 6 -1.25 9.48 -2.21
N PHE A 7 -0.71 8.72 -1.26
CA PHE A 7 -0.11 7.42 -1.50
C PHE A 7 -1.06 6.34 -0.96
N THR A 8 -1.24 5.27 -1.73
CA THR A 8 -1.95 4.08 -1.27
C THR A 8 -1.19 2.83 -1.69
N MET A 9 -1.49 1.71 -1.03
CA MET A 9 -0.91 0.41 -1.31
C MET A 9 -2.01 -0.65 -1.28
N ILE A 10 -2.02 -1.50 -2.29
CA ILE A 10 -2.81 -2.73 -2.29
C ILE A 10 -1.95 -3.80 -1.61
N LYS A 11 -2.39 -4.26 -0.44
CA LYS A 11 -1.64 -5.21 0.40
C LYS A 11 -1.62 -6.63 -0.22
N PRO A 12 -0.66 -7.49 0.17
CA PRO A 12 -0.52 -8.84 -0.39
C PRO A 12 -1.80 -9.68 -0.35
N ASP A 13 -2.57 -9.58 0.73
CA ASP A 13 -3.83 -10.32 0.91
C ASP A 13 -4.90 -9.96 -0.14
N ALA A 14 -4.99 -8.69 -0.52
CA ALA A 14 -5.89 -8.24 -1.58
C ALA A 14 -5.39 -8.67 -2.96
N VAL A 15 -4.08 -8.72 -3.16
CA VAL A 15 -3.46 -9.22 -4.39
C VAL A 15 -3.73 -10.71 -4.57
N GLU A 16 -3.51 -11.52 -3.54
CA GLU A 16 -3.78 -12.97 -3.54
C GLU A 16 -5.25 -13.29 -3.83
N LYS A 17 -6.16 -12.42 -3.41
CA LYS A 17 -7.60 -12.52 -3.69
C LYS A 17 -8.00 -11.98 -5.06
N ASN A 18 -7.05 -11.65 -5.94
CA ASN A 18 -7.28 -11.06 -7.27
C ASN A 18 -8.08 -9.73 -7.23
N ALA A 19 -7.99 -8.97 -6.15
CA ALA A 19 -8.81 -7.78 -5.91
C ALA A 19 -8.21 -6.47 -6.47
N ILE A 20 -7.07 -6.51 -7.17
CA ILE A 20 -6.41 -5.32 -7.72
C ILE A 20 -7.37 -4.51 -8.61
N GLY A 21 -7.93 -5.15 -9.64
CA GLY A 21 -8.84 -4.48 -10.59
C GLY A 21 -10.05 -3.81 -9.89
N PRO A 22 -10.82 -4.55 -9.07
CA PRO A 22 -11.91 -3.99 -8.28
C PRO A 22 -11.51 -2.78 -7.42
N ILE A 23 -10.35 -2.81 -6.77
CA ILE A 23 -9.88 -1.69 -5.94
C ILE A 23 -9.55 -0.46 -6.79
N LEU A 24 -8.83 -0.63 -7.91
CA LEU A 24 -8.55 0.47 -8.83
C LEU A 24 -9.81 1.08 -9.41
N LYS A 25 -10.82 0.24 -9.69
CA LYS A 25 -12.14 0.69 -10.15
C LYS A 25 -12.80 1.62 -9.13
N ILE A 26 -12.84 1.23 -7.85
CA ILE A 26 -13.39 2.07 -6.77
C ILE A 26 -12.67 3.43 -6.71
N MET A 27 -11.34 3.44 -6.83
CA MET A 27 -10.56 4.68 -6.82
C MET A 27 -10.93 5.61 -7.98
N ASN A 28 -11.03 5.05 -9.19
CA ASN A 28 -11.41 5.82 -10.38
C ASN A 28 -12.86 6.33 -10.30
N GLU A 29 -13.79 5.51 -9.81
CA GLU A 29 -15.20 5.89 -9.61
C GLU A 29 -15.36 6.99 -8.54
N ALA A 30 -14.47 7.02 -7.54
CA ALA A 30 -14.38 8.10 -6.56
C ALA A 30 -13.72 9.39 -7.12
N GLY A 31 -13.31 9.39 -8.39
CA GLY A 31 -12.72 10.56 -9.06
C GLY A 31 -11.21 10.71 -8.88
N PHE A 32 -10.51 9.73 -8.31
CA PHE A 32 -9.05 9.76 -8.25
C PHE A 32 -8.44 9.43 -9.61
N VAL A 33 -7.35 10.12 -9.95
CA VAL A 33 -6.54 9.81 -11.13
C VAL A 33 -5.24 9.16 -10.68
N ILE A 34 -5.03 7.92 -11.11
CA ILE A 34 -3.79 7.19 -10.80
C ILE A 34 -2.63 7.81 -11.59
N LYS A 35 -1.70 8.46 -10.88
CA LYS A 35 -0.53 9.12 -11.49
C LYS A 35 0.66 8.21 -11.71
N ALA A 36 0.84 7.22 -10.85
CA ALA A 36 1.92 6.24 -10.93
C ALA A 36 1.52 4.96 -10.21
N MET A 37 2.01 3.82 -10.69
CA MET A 37 1.86 2.53 -10.05
C MET A 37 3.15 1.74 -10.14
N LYS A 38 3.42 0.93 -9.13
CA LYS A 38 4.51 -0.05 -9.14
C LYS A 38 4.02 -1.32 -8.47
N TYR A 39 4.09 -2.43 -9.18
CA TYR A 39 3.94 -3.75 -8.58
C TYR A 39 5.30 -4.19 -8.04
N THR A 40 5.38 -4.50 -6.76
CA THR A 40 6.65 -4.86 -6.13
C THR A 40 6.40 -5.73 -4.91
N PHE A 41 7.34 -6.64 -4.64
CA PHE A 41 7.41 -7.36 -3.39
C PHE A 41 8.34 -6.59 -2.44
N LEU A 42 7.83 -6.14 -1.30
CA LEU A 42 8.65 -5.45 -0.31
C LEU A 42 9.50 -6.48 0.44
N THR A 43 10.82 -6.30 0.41
CA THR A 43 11.69 -7.08 1.27
C THR A 43 11.46 -6.69 2.73
N PRO A 44 11.74 -7.57 3.70
CA PRO A 44 11.56 -7.27 5.13
C PRO A 44 12.30 -5.99 5.57
N GLY A 45 13.47 -5.69 5.00
CA GLY A 45 14.21 -4.45 5.28
C GLY A 45 13.51 -3.20 4.77
N LEU A 46 12.88 -3.26 3.59
CA LEU A 46 12.08 -2.16 3.04
C LEU A 46 10.76 -1.99 3.82
N ALA A 47 10.08 -3.09 4.16
CA ALA A 47 8.87 -3.07 4.98
C ALA A 47 9.16 -2.49 6.38
N SER A 48 10.28 -2.87 7.00
CA SER A 48 10.73 -2.30 8.28
C SER A 48 10.95 -0.80 8.21
N SER A 49 11.60 -0.34 7.14
CA SER A 49 11.86 1.09 6.93
C SER A 49 10.56 1.86 6.75
N PHE A 50 9.62 1.30 5.97
CA PHE A 50 8.31 1.88 5.69
C PHE A 50 7.42 1.96 6.94
N TYR A 51 7.35 0.88 7.72
CA TYR A 51 6.54 0.82 8.95
C TYR A 51 7.31 1.27 10.21
N SER A 52 8.48 1.89 10.07
CA SER A 52 9.33 2.30 11.18
C SER A 52 8.61 3.15 12.24
N VAL A 53 7.62 3.97 11.82
CA VAL A 53 6.74 4.77 12.70
C VAL A 53 5.89 3.91 13.65
N HIS A 54 5.73 2.63 13.36
CA HIS A 54 5.01 1.65 14.18
C HIS A 54 5.93 0.73 14.98
N LYS A 55 7.24 0.95 14.94
CA LYS A 55 8.21 0.16 15.71
C LYS A 55 7.86 0.18 17.20
N GLY A 56 7.87 -0.99 17.83
CA GLY A 56 7.51 -1.17 19.24
C GLY A 56 6.02 -1.39 19.51
N LYS A 57 5.16 -1.34 18.48
CA LYS A 57 3.76 -1.75 18.62
C LYS A 57 3.61 -3.27 18.51
N PRO A 58 2.65 -3.90 19.21
CA PRO A 58 2.48 -5.36 19.22
C PRO A 58 2.31 -6.01 17.83
N PHE A 59 1.83 -5.25 16.85
CA PHE A 59 1.55 -5.72 15.49
C PHE A 59 2.69 -5.45 14.50
N TYR A 60 3.78 -4.78 14.90
CA TYR A 60 4.85 -4.36 13.99
C TYR A 60 5.52 -5.54 13.28
N GLU A 61 5.89 -6.57 14.03
CA GLU A 61 6.53 -7.77 13.47
C GLU A 61 5.63 -8.47 12.44
N ALA A 62 4.31 -8.46 12.66
CA ALA A 62 3.35 -9.01 11.70
C ALA A 62 3.21 -8.15 10.43
N LEU A 63 3.54 -6.86 10.47
CA LEU A 63 3.52 -5.98 9.29
C LEU A 63 4.77 -6.09 8.41
N VAL A 64 5.88 -6.57 9.00
CA VAL A 64 7.20 -6.62 8.37
C VAL A 64 7.52 -8.01 7.80
N LYS A 65 6.81 -9.04 8.26
CA LYS A 65 6.95 -10.45 7.85
C LYS A 65 6.39 -10.70 6.46
#